data_AF-A0A453T1K6-F1
#
_entry.id   AF-A0A453T1K6-F1
#
_cell.length_a   1.000
_cell.length_b   1.000
_cell.length_c   1.000
_cell.angle_alpha   90.00
_cell.angle_beta   90.00
_cell.angle_gamma   90.00
#
_symmetry.space_group_name_H-M   'P 1'
#
loop_
_entity.id
_entity.type
_entity.pdbx_description
1 polymer ?
#
loop_
_entity_poly.entity_id
_entity_poly.type
_entity_poly.pdbx_seq_one_letter_code
_entity_poly.pdbx_strand_id
1 'polypeptide(L)'
;MASVLKLVLLLLCAYHTLVAHAVDDLRSYYMVLPAGSLKSATVNCTDHKAASSPSGGGVRVPLHHRHGPCPPASSTKAPTLEEMLWRDQLRANHIRRRFSGVKGGDLEQSDVTVPTTPGLSLGTLQYVITVRIGSPAVNQTMFIDTGSDVSWVQCKPCSQCHSQADPLFDPRSSSTYSPFSCTSVACAQLRQSQQANGCSSSQCQYIVKYGDGSSTTGTYSSDMLALGSNAVSNFQFGCSKSESGLLLNDQTAGLIGLGGGAQSLATQTAGTFGKAFSYCLSPTSGSSGFLTLGAATSGFAVKTPMLRSRQLPTFYFVQLEAIRVGGKQLNIPTSVFSAGSFMDSGTIITRLPWTVYSALSSAFKAGMK
;
A
#
# COMPACT_ATOMS: atom_id res chain seq x y z
N MET A 1 -52.52 -56.64 -33.77
CA MET A 1 -53.21 -55.37 -33.47
C MET A 1 -52.19 -54.42 -32.87
N ALA A 2 -52.02 -53.25 -33.52
CA ALA A 2 -51.36 -52.01 -33.07
C ALA A 2 -49.88 -52.09 -32.61
N SER A 3 -48.98 -51.18 -32.96
CA SER A 3 -48.94 -50.07 -33.91
C SER A 3 -47.45 -49.71 -34.05
N VAL A 4 -46.93 -49.72 -35.27
CA VAL A 4 -45.57 -49.26 -35.58
C VAL A 4 -45.68 -47.77 -35.90
N LEU A 5 -45.05 -46.92 -35.08
CA LEU A 5 -44.88 -45.49 -35.39
C LEU A 5 -43.39 -45.19 -35.55
N LYS A 6 -42.97 -44.97 -36.80
CA LYS A 6 -41.71 -44.32 -37.13
C LYS A 6 -41.79 -42.84 -36.73
N LEU A 7 -40.80 -42.29 -36.02
CA LEU A 7 -40.44 -40.88 -36.23
C LEU A 7 -39.01 -40.55 -35.78
N VAL A 8 -38.19 -40.24 -36.78
CA VAL A 8 -37.22 -39.14 -36.90
C VAL A 8 -36.02 -39.09 -35.93
N LEU A 9 -34.87 -39.33 -36.56
CA LEU A 9 -33.52 -38.96 -36.15
C LEU A 9 -33.40 -37.44 -35.99
N LEU A 10 -33.00 -36.96 -34.81
CA LEU A 10 -32.40 -35.63 -34.63
C LEU A 10 -31.06 -35.83 -33.91
N LEU A 11 -29.99 -35.75 -34.69
CA LEU A 11 -28.61 -35.67 -34.21
C LEU A 11 -28.39 -34.33 -33.52
N LEU A 12 -28.23 -34.33 -32.20
CA LEU A 12 -27.61 -33.23 -31.47
C LEU A 12 -26.52 -33.79 -30.57
N CYS A 13 -25.29 -33.54 -30.98
CA CYS A 13 -24.07 -33.73 -30.20
C CYS A 13 -24.13 -32.92 -28.91
N ALA A 14 -24.04 -33.58 -27.75
CA ALA A 14 -23.53 -32.96 -26.54
C ALA A 14 -22.88 -34.02 -25.65
N TYR A 15 -21.58 -33.87 -25.46
CA TYR A 15 -20.75 -34.63 -24.53
C TYR A 15 -21.31 -34.54 -23.11
N HIS A 16 -21.67 -35.68 -22.51
CA HIS A 16 -21.94 -35.77 -21.08
C HIS A 16 -20.63 -35.56 -20.30
N THR A 17 -20.50 -34.39 -19.68
CA THR A 17 -19.60 -34.18 -18.55
C THR A 17 -20.33 -34.59 -17.27
N LEU A 18 -19.75 -35.52 -16.52
CA LEU A 18 -20.14 -35.81 -15.14
C LEU A 18 -19.89 -34.54 -14.30
N VAL A 19 -20.96 -33.87 -13.90
CA VAL A 19 -20.90 -32.83 -12.86
C VAL A 19 -20.99 -33.53 -11.51
N ALA A 20 -19.84 -33.83 -10.92
CA ALA A 20 -19.77 -34.13 -9.49
C ALA A 20 -20.06 -32.83 -8.73
N HIS A 21 -21.22 -32.78 -8.08
CA HIS A 21 -21.54 -31.73 -7.11
C HIS A 21 -20.76 -31.99 -5.83
N ALA A 22 -19.79 -31.12 -5.53
CA ALA A 22 -19.33 -30.88 -4.18
C ALA A 22 -19.62 -29.40 -3.86
N VAL A 23 -20.77 -29.18 -3.26
CA VAL A 23 -21.14 -27.91 -2.61
C VAL A 23 -20.74 -28.05 -1.15
N ASP A 24 -19.77 -27.26 -0.68
CA ASP A 24 -20.14 -26.14 0.20
C ASP A 24 -18.95 -25.17 0.47
N ASP A 25 -19.26 -23.91 0.19
CA ASP A 25 -18.77 -22.65 0.77
C ASP A 25 -17.26 -22.38 0.94
N LEU A 26 -16.59 -22.08 -0.17
CA LEU A 26 -15.43 -21.19 -0.18
C LEU A 26 -15.64 -20.14 -1.28
N ARG A 27 -16.20 -18.99 -0.89
CA ARG A 27 -16.18 -17.78 -1.72
C ARG A 27 -14.74 -17.52 -2.17
N SER A 28 -14.58 -17.56 -3.48
CA SER A 28 -13.34 -17.49 -4.24
C SER A 28 -12.60 -16.18 -4.00
N TYR A 29 -11.45 -16.24 -3.31
CA TYR A 29 -10.49 -15.11 -3.21
C TYR A 29 -9.27 -15.34 -4.11
N TYR A 30 -9.49 -15.61 -5.38
CA TYR A 30 -8.45 -15.49 -6.39
C TYR A 30 -8.99 -14.83 -7.65
N MET A 31 -8.35 -13.75 -8.05
CA MET A 31 -8.62 -13.07 -9.31
C MET A 31 -7.70 -13.68 -10.38
N VAL A 32 -8.26 -14.57 -11.20
CA VAL A 32 -7.62 -14.96 -12.46
C VAL A 32 -8.02 -13.91 -13.48
N LEU A 33 -7.09 -13.04 -13.87
CA LEU A 33 -7.29 -12.09 -14.97
C LEU A 33 -7.09 -12.83 -16.30
N PRO A 34 -8.12 -13.04 -17.12
CA PRO A 34 -7.93 -13.51 -18.48
C PRO A 34 -7.32 -12.36 -19.29
N ALA A 35 -6.21 -12.62 -20.00
CA ALA A 35 -5.54 -11.61 -20.84
C ALA A 35 -6.45 -10.99 -21.92
N GLY A 36 -7.62 -11.60 -22.19
CA GLY A 36 -8.63 -11.10 -23.13
C GLY A 36 -9.57 -10.01 -22.59
N SER A 37 -9.67 -9.78 -21.27
CA SER A 37 -10.54 -8.74 -20.68
C SER A 37 -9.99 -7.32 -20.82
N LEU A 38 -8.84 -7.15 -21.46
CA LEU A 38 -8.20 -5.86 -21.78
C LEU A 38 -8.54 -5.36 -23.20
N LYS A 39 -9.43 -6.03 -23.94
CA LYS A 39 -9.88 -5.54 -25.24
C LYS A 39 -10.90 -4.42 -25.03
N SER A 40 -10.57 -3.24 -25.56
CA SER A 40 -11.39 -2.03 -25.49
C SER A 40 -12.78 -2.30 -26.07
N ALA A 41 -13.82 -2.21 -25.25
CA ALA A 41 -15.16 -2.01 -25.76
C ALA A 41 -15.24 -0.59 -26.34
N THR A 42 -15.83 -0.43 -27.53
CA THR A 42 -16.15 0.87 -28.11
C THR A 42 -17.16 1.58 -27.19
N VAL A 43 -16.69 2.54 -26.40
CA VAL A 43 -17.54 3.36 -25.51
C VAL A 43 -17.77 4.72 -26.16
N ASN A 44 -19.04 5.11 -26.26
CA ASN A 44 -19.47 6.41 -26.81
C ASN A 44 -19.53 7.44 -25.66
N CYS A 45 -18.60 8.40 -25.63
CA CYS A 45 -18.43 9.38 -24.54
C CYS A 45 -19.32 10.63 -24.71
N THR A 46 -20.64 10.50 -24.84
CA THR A 46 -21.53 11.65 -25.13
C THR A 46 -22.26 12.28 -23.94
N ASP A 47 -22.13 11.79 -22.71
CA ASP A 47 -22.83 12.36 -21.55
C ASP A 47 -21.93 13.31 -20.73
N HIS A 48 -21.60 14.47 -21.33
CA HIS A 48 -20.80 15.53 -20.68
C HIS A 48 -21.64 16.66 -20.05
N LYS A 49 -22.76 16.34 -19.40
CA LYS A 49 -23.45 17.33 -18.55
C LYS A 49 -23.84 16.73 -17.21
N ALA A 50 -23.42 17.40 -16.14
CA ALA A 50 -23.93 17.16 -14.80
C ALA A 50 -25.46 17.34 -14.83
N ALA A 51 -26.19 16.23 -14.76
CA ALA A 51 -27.64 16.29 -14.57
C ALA A 51 -27.91 16.59 -13.09
N SER A 52 -28.51 17.75 -12.82
CA SER A 52 -29.08 18.06 -11.51
C SER A 52 -30.23 17.09 -11.23
N SER A 53 -30.16 16.36 -10.13
CA SER A 53 -31.28 15.54 -9.67
C SER A 53 -32.36 16.45 -9.05
N PRO A 54 -33.66 16.28 -9.36
CA PRO A 54 -34.72 17.18 -8.87
C PRO A 54 -35.04 17.06 -7.37
N SER A 55 -34.38 16.19 -6.59
CA SER A 55 -34.66 16.08 -5.15
C SER A 55 -33.48 15.45 -4.39
N GLY A 56 -32.95 16.20 -3.42
CA GLY A 56 -31.92 15.76 -2.47
C GLY A 56 -30.49 16.09 -2.90
N GLY A 57 -29.84 16.98 -2.14
CA GLY A 57 -28.53 17.58 -2.45
C GLY A 57 -27.34 16.61 -2.44
N GLY A 58 -27.19 15.85 -3.53
CA GLY A 58 -25.97 15.10 -3.85
C GLY A 58 -25.47 15.48 -5.24
N VAL A 59 -24.26 16.04 -5.33
CA VAL A 59 -23.55 16.21 -6.61
C VAL A 59 -22.98 14.85 -7.01
N ARG A 60 -23.39 14.32 -8.17
CA ARG A 60 -22.76 13.13 -8.77
C ARG A 60 -21.71 13.58 -9.78
N VAL A 61 -20.45 13.26 -9.49
CA VAL A 61 -19.35 13.42 -10.44
C VAL A 61 -19.07 12.04 -11.06
N PRO A 62 -19.20 11.88 -12.39
CA PRO A 62 -18.85 10.63 -13.03
C PRO A 62 -17.32 10.40 -12.93
N LEU A 63 -16.94 9.26 -12.35
CA LEU A 63 -15.54 8.87 -12.18
C LEU A 63 -15.08 8.14 -13.46
N HIS A 64 -14.20 8.79 -14.22
CA HIS A 64 -13.59 8.18 -15.40
C HIS A 64 -12.16 7.76 -15.12
N HIS A 65 -11.79 6.55 -15.55
CA HIS A 65 -10.41 6.12 -15.55
C HIS A 65 -9.60 7.02 -16.50
N ARG A 66 -8.47 7.57 -16.07
CA ARG A 66 -7.66 8.52 -16.87
C ARG A 66 -7.03 7.92 -18.14
N HIS A 67 -6.98 6.59 -18.24
CA HIS A 67 -6.63 5.85 -19.46
C HIS A 67 -7.81 5.04 -19.99
N GLY A 68 -9.00 5.27 -19.44
CA GLY A 68 -10.24 4.75 -19.98
C GLY A 68 -10.63 5.53 -21.24
N PRO A 69 -11.68 5.11 -21.94
CA PRO A 69 -12.09 5.72 -23.21
C PRO A 69 -12.50 7.20 -23.11
N CYS A 70 -12.71 7.77 -21.91
CA CYS A 70 -13.08 9.18 -21.70
C CYS A 70 -12.14 9.90 -20.69
N PRO A 71 -10.84 10.18 -21.01
CA PRO A 71 -9.91 10.87 -20.12
C PRO A 71 -10.25 12.36 -19.91
N PRO A 72 -10.10 12.92 -18.69
CA PRO A 72 -10.27 14.35 -18.44
C PRO A 72 -9.10 15.25 -18.91
N ALA A 73 -7.91 14.70 -19.18
CA ALA A 73 -6.73 15.46 -19.58
C ALA A 73 -5.75 14.62 -20.42
N SER A 74 -4.86 15.28 -21.18
CA SER A 74 -3.83 14.63 -22.01
C SER A 74 -2.84 13.84 -21.14
N SER A 75 -2.81 12.52 -21.34
CA SER A 75 -2.14 11.58 -20.44
C SER A 75 -0.72 11.26 -20.90
N THR A 76 0.26 11.40 -20.00
CA THR A 76 1.51 10.63 -20.02
C THR A 76 1.24 9.13 -19.92
N LYS A 77 2.09 8.30 -20.54
CA LYS A 77 1.94 6.84 -20.64
C LYS A 77 1.83 6.20 -19.25
N ALA A 78 0.77 5.41 -19.01
CA ALA A 78 0.60 4.66 -17.76
C ALA A 78 1.76 3.66 -17.58
N PRO A 79 2.29 3.48 -16.35
CA PRO A 79 3.26 2.42 -16.10
C PRO A 79 2.62 1.04 -16.35
N THR A 80 3.38 0.11 -16.92
CA THR A 80 2.88 -1.24 -17.19
C THR A 80 2.83 -2.08 -15.91
N LEU A 81 2.02 -3.12 -15.90
CA LEU A 81 2.00 -4.09 -14.78
C LEU A 81 3.39 -4.69 -14.53
N GLU A 82 4.15 -4.93 -15.58
CA GLU A 82 5.53 -5.44 -15.51
C GLU A 82 6.45 -4.45 -14.82
N GLU A 83 6.36 -3.16 -15.15
CA GLU A 83 7.13 -2.10 -14.50
C GLU A 83 6.81 -2.03 -13.01
N MET A 84 5.53 -2.17 -12.63
CA MET A 84 5.09 -2.17 -11.23
C MET A 84 5.59 -3.40 -10.46
N LEU A 85 5.50 -4.61 -11.05
CA LEU A 85 6.02 -5.85 -10.46
C LEU A 85 7.55 -5.88 -10.34
N TRP A 86 8.25 -5.15 -11.23
CA TRP A 86 9.69 -4.99 -11.16
C TRP A 86 10.12 -4.15 -9.95
N ARG A 87 9.43 -3.03 -9.66
CA ARG A 87 9.69 -2.21 -8.46
C ARG A 87 9.57 -3.03 -7.18
N ASP A 88 8.50 -3.82 -7.13
CA ASP A 88 8.19 -4.70 -6.02
C ASP A 88 9.31 -5.73 -5.76
N GLN A 89 9.91 -6.29 -6.82
CA GLN A 89 11.00 -7.25 -6.70
C GLN A 89 12.27 -6.63 -6.11
N LEU A 90 12.59 -5.40 -6.51
CA LEU A 90 13.76 -4.69 -6.00
C LEU A 90 13.59 -4.33 -4.52
N ARG A 91 12.41 -3.87 -4.11
CA ARG A 91 12.06 -3.61 -2.71
C ARG A 91 12.28 -4.84 -1.83
N ALA A 92 11.74 -5.99 -2.23
CA ALA A 92 11.88 -7.23 -1.48
C ALA A 92 13.35 -7.69 -1.32
N ASN A 93 14.18 -7.48 -2.35
CA ASN A 93 15.59 -7.83 -2.32
C ASN A 93 16.38 -6.96 -1.34
N HIS A 94 16.06 -5.68 -1.23
CA HIS A 94 16.70 -4.78 -0.27
C HIS A 94 16.43 -5.22 1.17
N ILE A 95 15.18 -5.55 1.49
CA ILE A 95 14.79 -5.94 2.85
C ILE A 95 15.50 -7.22 3.30
N ARG A 96 15.63 -8.20 2.39
CA ARG A 96 16.32 -9.48 2.66
C ARG A 96 17.79 -9.32 3.07
N ARG A 97 18.47 -8.25 2.63
CA ARG A 97 19.92 -8.07 2.88
C ARG A 97 20.26 -7.63 4.29
N ARG A 98 19.29 -7.28 5.15
CA ARG A 98 19.54 -6.44 6.34
C ARG A 98 19.50 -7.20 7.70
N PHE A 99 19.52 -8.55 7.73
CA PHE A 99 19.01 -9.36 8.87
C PHE A 99 20.01 -10.03 9.87
N SER A 100 19.89 -9.79 11.21
CA SER A 100 20.34 -10.63 12.38
C SER A 100 19.89 -10.16 13.83
N GLY A 101 18.93 -10.84 14.51
CA GLY A 101 18.87 -11.00 16.00
C GLY A 101 18.09 -10.04 16.99
N VAL A 102 17.03 -10.59 17.66
CA VAL A 102 16.46 -10.48 19.07
C VAL A 102 16.15 -9.09 19.74
N LYS A 103 15.30 -8.90 20.79
CA LYS A 103 13.83 -8.95 21.11
C LYS A 103 13.54 -7.82 22.16
N GLY A 104 12.27 -7.45 22.42
CA GLY A 104 11.80 -6.45 23.43
C GLY A 104 10.24 -6.42 23.59
N GLY A 105 9.68 -5.67 24.58
CA GLY A 105 8.23 -5.64 24.96
C GLY A 105 7.65 -4.25 25.36
N ASP A 106 6.34 -4.19 25.72
CA ASP A 106 5.39 -3.03 25.62
C ASP A 106 4.40 -2.78 26.81
N LEU A 107 3.63 -1.65 26.76
CA LEU A 107 2.44 -1.18 27.56
C LEU A 107 1.47 -0.23 26.73
N GLU A 108 0.19 0.03 27.14
CA GLU A 108 -1.08 0.40 26.36
C GLU A 108 -1.67 1.88 26.27
N GLN A 109 -2.79 2.13 25.48
CA GLN A 109 -3.31 3.45 24.90
C GLN A 109 -4.78 3.55 24.25
N SER A 110 -5.20 4.71 23.66
CA SER A 110 -6.48 5.10 22.90
C SER A 110 -6.44 5.04 21.34
N ASP A 111 -7.51 5.26 20.51
CA ASP A 111 -7.52 5.02 19.02
C ASP A 111 -8.05 6.13 18.02
N VAL A 112 -7.73 6.02 16.72
CA VAL A 112 -8.17 6.88 15.57
C VAL A 112 -8.21 6.11 14.23
N THR A 113 -9.19 6.35 13.35
CA THR A 113 -9.36 5.65 12.04
C THR A 113 -9.47 6.59 10.82
N VAL A 114 -8.84 6.20 9.71
CA VAL A 114 -8.91 6.87 8.38
C VAL A 114 -9.20 5.85 7.26
N PRO A 115 -9.91 6.23 6.17
CA PRO A 115 -10.19 5.32 5.07
C PRO A 115 -8.95 5.05 4.21
N THR A 116 -8.81 3.82 3.71
CA THR A 116 -7.78 3.43 2.73
C THR A 116 -8.42 3.07 1.40
N THR A 117 -7.81 3.43 0.28
CA THR A 117 -8.27 3.04 -1.07
C THR A 117 -7.13 2.52 -1.93
N PRO A 118 -7.40 1.71 -2.98
CA PRO A 118 -6.38 1.34 -3.96
C PRO A 118 -5.87 2.57 -4.73
N GLY A 119 -4.54 2.74 -4.84
CA GLY A 119 -3.90 3.86 -5.54
C GLY A 119 -3.84 3.75 -7.06
N LEU A 120 -4.61 2.85 -7.68
CA LEU A 120 -4.55 2.56 -9.12
C LEU A 120 -4.75 3.81 -9.99
N SER A 121 -5.67 4.69 -9.59
CA SER A 121 -5.93 5.97 -10.28
C SER A 121 -4.74 6.93 -10.22
N LEU A 122 -3.86 6.76 -9.24
CA LEU A 122 -2.64 7.54 -9.01
C LEU A 122 -1.40 6.87 -9.62
N GLY A 123 -1.56 5.77 -10.36
CA GLY A 123 -0.44 5.09 -11.02
C GLY A 123 0.42 4.23 -10.08
N THR A 124 -0.12 3.83 -8.92
CA THR A 124 0.54 2.96 -7.96
C THR A 124 -0.34 1.75 -7.62
N LEU A 125 0.26 0.58 -7.40
CA LEU A 125 -0.46 -0.61 -6.90
C LEU A 125 -0.61 -0.61 -5.37
N GLN A 126 -0.06 0.42 -4.70
CA GLN A 126 -0.10 0.55 -3.26
C GLN A 126 -1.46 1.11 -2.80
N TYR A 127 -1.75 0.94 -1.51
CA TYR A 127 -2.91 1.54 -0.88
C TYR A 127 -2.59 2.94 -0.39
N VAL A 128 -3.55 3.84 -0.51
CA VAL A 128 -3.42 5.25 -0.15
C VAL A 128 -4.38 5.66 0.94
N ILE A 129 -3.98 6.67 1.70
CA ILE A 129 -4.83 7.42 2.62
C ILE A 129 -4.77 8.91 2.27
N THR A 130 -5.82 9.65 2.57
CA THR A 130 -5.77 11.12 2.49
C THR A 130 -5.60 11.67 3.90
N VAL A 131 -4.51 12.40 4.12
CA VAL A 131 -4.25 13.15 5.35
C VAL A 131 -4.31 14.64 5.06
N ARG A 132 -4.30 15.45 6.11
CA ARG A 132 -4.23 16.91 5.99
C ARG A 132 -2.99 17.43 6.69
N ILE A 133 -2.20 18.27 6.02
CA ILE A 133 -0.95 18.82 6.56
C ILE A 133 -1.01 20.34 6.55
N GLY A 134 -0.51 20.97 7.62
CA GLY A 134 -0.34 22.42 7.73
C GLY A 134 -1.50 23.17 8.40
N SER A 135 -1.29 24.48 8.57
CA SER A 135 -2.27 25.43 9.09
C SER A 135 -2.33 26.70 8.21
N PRO A 136 -3.30 26.85 7.30
CA PRO A 136 -4.47 25.98 7.11
C PRO A 136 -4.12 24.60 6.55
N ALA A 137 -4.96 23.62 6.88
CA ALA A 137 -4.82 22.23 6.51
C ALA A 137 -5.03 22.01 5.00
N VAL A 138 -4.09 21.34 4.34
CA VAL A 138 -4.14 20.97 2.92
C VAL A 138 -4.16 19.46 2.78
N ASN A 139 -5.05 18.94 1.92
CA ASN A 139 -5.15 17.50 1.64
C ASN A 139 -3.89 16.99 0.93
N GLN A 140 -3.44 15.81 1.35
CA GLN A 140 -2.33 15.08 0.75
C GLN A 140 -2.68 13.59 0.72
N THR A 141 -2.78 13.01 -0.47
CA THR A 141 -3.12 11.60 -0.71
C THR A 141 -1.83 10.81 -0.88
N MET A 142 -1.52 9.99 0.11
CA MET A 142 -0.20 9.39 0.31
C MET A 142 -0.34 7.88 0.44
N PHE A 143 0.60 7.11 -0.10
CA PHE A 143 0.59 5.66 0.09
C PHE A 143 1.12 5.27 1.47
N ILE A 144 0.60 4.18 2.02
CA ILE A 144 0.98 3.67 3.33
C ILE A 144 2.05 2.59 3.22
N ASP A 145 3.10 2.71 4.02
CA ASP A 145 4.26 1.83 3.92
C ASP A 145 4.74 1.33 5.29
N THR A 146 4.47 0.06 5.61
CA THR A 146 4.97 -0.59 6.84
C THR A 146 6.45 -1.00 6.79
N GLY A 147 7.12 -0.81 5.65
CA GLY A 147 8.55 -1.05 5.48
C GLY A 147 9.41 0.21 5.39
N SER A 148 8.87 1.38 5.71
CA SER A 148 9.65 2.61 5.90
C SER A 148 9.18 3.44 7.10
N ASP A 149 10.10 4.20 7.69
CA ASP A 149 9.83 5.00 8.90
C ASP A 149 9.51 6.46 8.57
N VAL A 150 10.33 7.13 7.74
CA VAL A 150 10.14 8.55 7.46
C VAL A 150 8.96 8.75 6.51
N SER A 151 7.90 9.37 7.03
CA SER A 151 6.85 9.96 6.19
C SER A 151 7.41 11.19 5.45
N TRP A 152 6.99 11.41 4.21
CA TRP A 152 7.41 12.58 3.44
C TRP A 152 6.35 13.00 2.43
N VAL A 153 6.34 14.29 2.06
CA VAL A 153 5.43 14.90 1.08
C VAL A 153 6.23 15.77 0.10
N GLN A 154 5.78 15.89 -1.15
CA GLN A 154 6.39 16.83 -2.10
C GLN A 154 6.10 18.28 -1.73
N CYS A 155 7.16 19.07 -1.66
CA CYS A 155 7.14 20.44 -1.18
C CYS A 155 7.57 21.45 -2.22
N LYS A 156 7.07 22.69 -2.10
CA LYS A 156 7.61 23.84 -2.82
C LYS A 156 8.84 24.46 -2.11
N PRO A 157 9.81 25.00 -2.87
CA PRO A 157 10.04 24.73 -4.29
C PRO A 157 10.54 23.29 -4.48
N CYS A 158 10.10 22.63 -5.55
CA CYS A 158 10.65 21.33 -5.94
C CYS A 158 11.52 21.47 -7.19
N SER A 159 12.74 20.94 -7.13
CA SER A 159 13.66 20.92 -8.27
C SER A 159 13.43 19.73 -9.20
N GLN A 160 13.13 18.55 -8.65
CA GLN A 160 12.87 17.34 -9.41
C GLN A 160 11.81 16.49 -8.70
N CYS A 161 10.56 16.65 -9.12
CA CYS A 161 9.39 15.99 -8.54
C CYS A 161 8.57 15.34 -9.66
N HIS A 162 7.78 14.34 -9.31
CA HIS A 162 6.72 13.87 -10.21
C HIS A 162 5.53 14.82 -10.16
N SER A 163 4.69 14.76 -11.21
CA SER A 163 3.37 15.36 -11.17
C SER A 163 2.47 14.55 -10.24
N GLN A 164 1.89 15.19 -9.23
CA GLN A 164 0.96 14.56 -8.28
C GLN A 164 -0.47 15.08 -8.45
N ALA A 165 -1.44 14.31 -7.94
CA ALA A 165 -2.87 14.65 -8.03
C ALA A 165 -3.24 15.83 -7.11
N ASP A 166 -2.70 15.84 -5.89
CA ASP A 166 -2.89 16.94 -4.95
C ASP A 166 -1.87 18.07 -5.20
N PRO A 167 -2.13 19.32 -4.77
CA PRO A 167 -1.13 20.39 -4.87
C PRO A 167 0.11 20.10 -4.01
N LEU A 168 1.29 20.46 -4.54
CA LEU A 168 2.53 20.44 -3.76
C LEU A 168 2.33 21.21 -2.45
N PHE A 169 2.75 20.62 -1.34
CA PHE A 169 2.70 21.29 -0.04
C PHE A 169 3.58 22.54 -0.09
N ASP A 170 3.05 23.69 0.32
CA ASP A 170 3.82 24.93 0.38
C ASP A 170 4.13 25.27 1.84
N PRO A 171 5.38 25.04 2.30
CA PRO A 171 5.79 25.39 3.66
C PRO A 171 5.52 26.84 4.05
N ARG A 172 5.54 27.77 3.09
CA ARG A 172 5.31 29.20 3.35
C ARG A 172 3.84 29.52 3.59
N SER A 173 2.94 28.64 3.16
CA SER A 173 1.50 28.81 3.34
C SER A 173 1.00 28.24 4.66
N SER A 174 1.85 27.55 5.43
CA SER A 174 1.50 26.97 6.72
C SER A 174 2.12 27.77 7.87
N SER A 175 1.26 28.30 8.75
CA SER A 175 1.67 29.03 9.95
C SER A 175 2.31 28.15 11.04
N THR A 176 2.13 26.82 10.96
CA THR A 176 2.67 25.84 11.90
C THR A 176 3.89 25.07 11.36
N TYR A 177 4.33 25.38 10.14
CA TYR A 177 5.51 24.75 9.56
C TYR A 177 6.78 25.18 10.29
N SER A 178 7.60 24.22 10.68
CA SER A 178 8.89 24.47 11.34
C SER A 178 9.97 23.52 10.82
N PRO A 179 10.98 24.02 10.09
CA PRO A 179 12.11 23.19 9.67
C PRO A 179 13.05 22.92 10.85
N PHE A 180 13.53 21.69 10.98
CA PHE A 180 14.47 21.35 12.04
C PHE A 180 15.87 21.92 11.77
N SER A 181 16.50 22.49 12.79
CA SER A 181 17.91 22.86 12.70
C SER A 181 18.79 21.61 12.70
N CYS A 182 20.01 21.73 12.17
CA CYS A 182 20.98 20.64 12.16
C CYS A 182 21.44 20.15 13.53
N THR A 183 21.36 21.00 14.55
CA THR A 183 21.72 20.67 15.93
C THR A 183 20.53 20.18 16.75
N SER A 184 19.33 20.11 16.15
CA SER A 184 18.14 19.63 16.83
C SER A 184 18.23 18.14 17.19
N VAL A 185 17.54 17.76 18.27
CA VAL A 185 17.40 16.36 18.69
C VAL A 185 16.75 15.52 17.59
N ALA A 186 15.76 16.06 16.90
CA ALA A 186 15.10 15.40 15.77
C ALA A 186 16.10 15.07 14.64
N CYS A 187 16.97 16.00 14.28
CA CYS A 187 18.02 15.75 13.27
C CYS A 187 19.06 14.72 13.75
N ALA A 188 19.43 14.76 15.03
CA ALA A 188 20.33 13.78 15.62
C ALA A 188 19.74 12.35 15.59
N GLN A 189 18.44 12.20 15.88
CA GLN A 189 17.73 10.93 15.76
C GLN A 189 17.63 10.46 14.30
N LEU A 190 17.34 11.36 13.36
CA LEU A 190 17.31 11.03 11.94
C LEU A 190 18.67 10.53 11.42
N ARG A 191 19.77 11.12 11.90
CA ARG A 191 21.14 10.64 11.63
C ARG A 191 21.39 9.23 12.17
N GLN A 192 20.92 8.92 13.38
CA GLN A 192 21.04 7.59 13.97
C GLN A 192 20.29 6.54 13.13
N SER A 193 19.13 6.90 12.58
CA SER A 193 18.37 6.07 11.64
C SER A 193 18.97 6.00 10.22
N GLN A 194 20.11 6.65 9.98
CA GLN A 194 20.76 6.76 8.66
C GLN A 194 19.85 7.38 7.57
N GLN A 195 18.94 8.26 7.98
CA GLN A 195 17.97 8.93 7.11
C GLN A 195 18.23 10.44 6.98
N ALA A 196 19.38 10.91 7.50
CA ALA A 196 19.84 12.28 7.32
C ALA A 196 20.96 12.32 6.26
N ASN A 197 20.97 13.34 5.42
CA ASN A 197 22.00 13.58 4.40
C ASN A 197 22.73 14.92 4.59
N GLY A 198 22.78 15.41 5.83
CA GLY A 198 23.55 16.59 6.20
C GLY A 198 22.69 17.83 6.40
N CYS A 199 23.25 18.97 5.99
CA CYS A 199 22.77 20.29 6.37
C CYS A 199 22.79 21.23 5.18
N SER A 200 21.73 22.01 5.02
CA SER A 200 21.67 23.10 4.06
C SER A 200 21.09 24.32 4.74
N SER A 201 21.80 25.46 4.72
CA SER A 201 21.41 26.69 5.41
C SER A 201 20.99 26.47 6.87
N SER A 202 21.77 25.67 7.60
CA SER A 202 21.51 25.25 9.00
C SER A 202 20.25 24.40 9.23
N GLN A 203 19.53 24.01 8.18
CA GLN A 203 18.37 23.12 8.24
C GLN A 203 18.79 21.67 8.00
N CYS A 204 18.26 20.77 8.82
CA CYS A 204 18.44 19.34 8.70
C CYS A 204 17.90 18.84 7.37
N GLN A 205 18.70 18.09 6.63
CA GLN A 205 18.28 17.47 5.38
C GLN A 205 18.02 15.97 5.62
N TYR A 206 16.93 15.47 5.03
CA TYR A 206 16.60 14.04 5.05
C TYR A 206 16.89 13.37 3.71
N ILE A 207 17.10 12.06 3.78
CA ILE A 207 17.15 11.16 2.64
C ILE A 207 16.41 9.87 2.98
N VAL A 208 15.60 9.40 2.04
CA VAL A 208 15.11 8.01 2.05
C VAL A 208 15.58 7.34 0.77
N LYS A 209 16.22 6.19 0.92
CA LYS A 209 16.63 5.32 -0.20
C LYS A 209 15.79 4.06 -0.15
N TYR A 210 15.03 3.82 -1.20
CA TYR A 210 14.16 2.66 -1.29
C TYR A 210 14.87 1.48 -1.92
N GLY A 211 14.34 0.29 -1.64
CA GLY A 211 14.90 -0.95 -2.19
C GLY A 211 14.80 -1.07 -3.70
N ASP A 212 13.88 -0.32 -4.31
CA ASP A 212 13.75 -0.17 -5.76
C ASP A 212 14.78 0.77 -6.41
N GLY A 213 15.71 1.29 -5.61
CA GLY A 213 16.75 2.22 -6.04
C GLY A 213 16.25 3.66 -6.19
N SER A 214 14.95 3.90 -5.99
CA SER A 214 14.42 5.26 -5.92
C SER A 214 14.85 5.95 -4.63
N SER A 215 14.85 7.28 -4.64
CA SER A 215 15.16 8.05 -3.45
C SER A 215 14.45 9.38 -3.43
N THR A 216 14.24 9.91 -2.23
CA THR A 216 13.69 11.25 -1.99
C THR A 216 14.59 12.00 -1.01
N THR A 217 14.74 13.29 -1.23
CA THR A 217 15.57 14.18 -0.41
C THR A 217 14.92 15.55 -0.25
N GLY A 218 15.20 16.20 0.87
CA GLY A 218 14.72 17.56 1.13
C GLY A 218 14.98 17.99 2.57
N THR A 219 14.19 18.93 3.06
CA THR A 219 14.34 19.43 4.44
C THR A 219 13.54 18.54 5.40
N TYR A 220 14.13 18.15 6.53
CA TYR A 220 13.38 17.51 7.61
C TYR A 220 12.68 18.56 8.47
N SER A 221 11.38 18.42 8.66
CA SER A 221 10.53 19.46 9.24
C SER A 221 9.43 18.87 10.10
N SER A 222 8.74 19.74 10.84
CA SER A 222 7.50 19.41 11.51
C SER A 222 6.37 20.36 11.12
N ASP A 223 5.14 19.85 11.18
CA ASP A 223 3.93 20.65 11.02
C ASP A 223 2.74 19.95 11.71
N MET A 224 1.55 20.54 11.63
CA MET A 224 0.31 19.90 12.05
C MET A 224 -0.11 18.84 11.04
N LEU A 225 -0.40 17.63 11.53
CA LEU A 225 -1.01 16.54 10.76
C LEU A 225 -2.42 16.31 11.28
N ALA A 226 -3.42 16.31 10.41
CA ALA A 226 -4.78 15.91 10.75
C ALA A 226 -5.11 14.54 10.13
N LEU A 227 -5.51 13.61 11.00
CA LEU A 227 -5.96 12.25 10.70
C LEU A 227 -7.45 12.14 11.03
N GLY A 228 -8.30 12.20 10.01
CA GLY A 228 -9.74 12.31 10.21
C GLY A 228 -10.08 13.59 10.99
N SER A 229 -10.71 13.45 12.15
CA SER A 229 -11.03 14.54 13.09
C SER A 229 -9.93 14.84 14.10
N ASN A 230 -8.90 14.00 14.22
CA ASN A 230 -7.81 14.19 15.20
C ASN A 230 -6.66 15.00 14.60
N ALA A 231 -6.03 15.83 15.43
CA ALA A 231 -4.85 16.60 15.07
C ALA A 231 -3.64 16.14 15.89
N VAL A 232 -2.52 15.96 15.21
CA VAL A 232 -1.20 15.66 15.76
C VAL A 232 -0.34 16.89 15.54
N SER A 233 0.06 17.54 16.64
CA SER A 233 0.98 18.67 16.59
C SER A 233 2.42 18.16 16.42
N ASN A 234 3.26 18.99 15.79
CA ASN A 234 4.69 18.71 15.59
C ASN A 234 4.98 17.35 14.93
N PHE A 235 4.10 16.89 14.03
CA PHE A 235 4.35 15.69 13.25
C PHE A 235 5.58 15.90 12.37
N GLN A 236 6.57 15.03 12.49
CA GLN A 236 7.86 15.12 11.84
C GLN A 236 7.84 14.38 10.51
N PHE A 237 8.24 15.04 9.44
CA PHE A 237 8.22 14.48 8.09
C PHE A 237 9.31 15.08 7.20
N GLY A 238 9.60 14.39 6.10
CA GLY A 238 10.43 14.90 5.03
C GLY A 238 9.67 15.81 4.09
N CYS A 239 10.11 17.05 3.94
CA CYS A 239 9.61 17.99 2.94
C CYS A 239 10.43 17.81 1.65
N SER A 240 9.98 16.91 0.77
CA SER A 240 10.68 16.45 -0.44
C SER A 240 10.83 17.58 -1.44
N LYS A 241 12.06 17.82 -1.88
CA LYS A 241 12.40 18.81 -2.91
C LYS A 241 13.04 18.18 -4.15
N SER A 242 13.47 16.93 -4.04
CA SER A 242 14.07 16.19 -5.13
C SER A 242 13.88 14.69 -4.93
N GLU A 243 13.42 14.04 -5.98
CA GLU A 243 13.19 12.60 -6.06
C GLU A 243 13.95 12.00 -7.23
N SER A 244 14.19 10.69 -7.20
CA SER A 244 14.90 9.98 -8.25
C SER A 244 14.33 8.58 -8.47
N GLY A 245 14.58 8.03 -9.65
CA GLY A 245 14.19 6.66 -9.98
C GLY A 245 12.68 6.54 -10.10
N LEU A 246 12.13 5.44 -9.57
CA LEU A 246 10.76 5.02 -9.84
C LEU A 246 9.68 5.87 -9.16
N LEU A 247 10.04 6.67 -8.15
CA LEU A 247 9.14 7.67 -7.56
C LEU A 247 8.66 8.69 -8.60
N LEU A 248 9.46 8.97 -9.63
CA LEU A 248 9.12 9.93 -10.67
C LEU A 248 7.90 9.53 -11.53
N ASN A 249 7.38 8.31 -11.34
CA ASN A 249 6.25 7.75 -12.07
C ASN A 249 4.97 7.62 -11.21
N ASP A 250 5.02 8.02 -9.94
CA ASP A 250 3.84 8.05 -9.05
C ASP A 250 3.03 9.35 -9.27
N GLN A 251 1.84 9.47 -8.67
CA GLN A 251 1.05 10.71 -8.57
C GLN A 251 0.51 10.97 -7.16
N THR A 252 0.94 10.19 -6.17
CA THR A 252 0.65 10.44 -4.76
C THR A 252 1.38 11.69 -4.28
N ALA A 253 0.87 12.29 -3.21
CA ALA A 253 1.51 13.41 -2.55
C ALA A 253 2.85 13.03 -1.89
N GLY A 254 3.03 11.74 -1.61
CA GLY A 254 4.17 11.18 -0.92
C GLY A 254 3.80 9.89 -0.18
N LEU A 255 4.48 9.64 0.93
CA LEU A 255 4.42 8.39 1.69
C LEU A 255 4.15 8.63 3.17
N ILE A 256 3.32 7.78 3.77
CA ILE A 256 3.13 7.66 5.22
C ILE A 256 3.87 6.41 5.72
N GLY A 257 4.93 6.64 6.50
CA GLY A 257 5.77 5.60 7.06
C GLY A 257 5.10 4.98 8.29
N LEU A 258 4.78 3.70 8.20
CA LEU A 258 4.18 2.89 9.26
C LEU A 258 5.17 1.91 9.86
N GLY A 259 6.47 1.98 9.51
CA GLY A 259 7.51 1.15 10.10
C GLY A 259 7.63 1.30 11.61
N GLY A 260 8.43 0.47 12.26
CA GLY A 260 8.58 0.47 13.71
C GLY A 260 9.74 1.33 14.24
N GLY A 261 10.33 2.19 13.41
CA GLY A 261 11.36 3.16 13.79
C GLY A 261 10.78 4.44 14.37
N ALA A 262 11.65 5.28 14.95
CA ALA A 262 11.25 6.49 15.70
C ALA A 262 10.52 7.53 14.83
N GLN A 263 10.80 7.56 13.54
CA GLN A 263 10.25 8.53 12.59
C GLN A 263 8.88 8.11 12.02
N SER A 264 8.38 6.91 12.34
CA SER A 264 7.11 6.44 11.79
C SER A 264 5.91 7.12 12.42
N LEU A 265 4.80 7.18 11.68
CA LEU A 265 3.54 7.70 12.17
C LEU A 265 3.09 6.95 13.44
N ALA A 266 3.22 5.62 13.45
CA ALA A 266 2.86 4.78 14.58
C ALA A 266 3.69 5.14 15.83
N THR A 267 5.00 5.36 15.70
CA THR A 267 5.85 5.69 16.85
C THR A 267 5.67 7.14 17.31
N GLN A 268 5.58 8.10 16.37
CA GLN A 268 5.41 9.52 16.68
C GLN A 268 4.08 9.79 17.39
N THR A 269 3.03 9.10 16.99
CA THR A 269 1.70 9.26 17.58
C THR A 269 1.41 8.29 18.71
N ALA A 270 2.40 7.44 19.06
CA ALA A 270 2.25 6.42 20.09
C ALA A 270 1.66 7.07 21.33
N GLY A 271 2.28 8.12 21.90
CA GLY A 271 1.80 8.83 23.10
C GLY A 271 0.30 9.16 23.16
N THR A 272 -0.35 9.36 22.01
CA THR A 272 -1.78 9.63 21.90
C THR A 272 -2.59 8.38 21.54
N PHE A 273 -2.12 7.56 20.61
CA PHE A 273 -2.94 6.52 19.98
C PHE A 273 -2.47 5.09 20.19
N GLY A 274 -1.39 4.78 20.89
CA GLY A 274 -0.93 3.39 20.93
C GLY A 274 0.27 3.20 20.04
N LYS A 275 1.11 2.27 20.45
CA LYS A 275 2.09 1.65 19.56
C LYS A 275 1.47 0.62 18.61
N ALA A 276 0.16 0.40 18.70
CA ALA A 276 -0.57 -0.53 17.85
C ALA A 276 -1.26 0.23 16.71
N PHE A 277 -1.42 -0.44 15.57
CA PHE A 277 -2.29 0.01 14.49
C PHE A 277 -2.85 -1.22 13.77
N SER A 278 -3.94 -1.04 13.03
CA SER A 278 -4.55 -2.07 12.21
C SER A 278 -4.95 -1.49 10.87
N TYR A 279 -4.99 -2.32 9.84
CA TYR A 279 -5.51 -1.93 8.54
C TYR A 279 -6.30 -3.06 7.90
N CYS A 280 -7.32 -2.72 7.13
CA CYS A 280 -8.05 -3.63 6.26
C CYS A 280 -8.02 -3.03 4.86
N LEU A 281 -7.40 -3.73 3.91
CA LEU A 281 -7.18 -3.21 2.56
C LEU A 281 -8.25 -3.79 1.63
N SER A 282 -9.02 -2.91 0.99
CA SER A 282 -10.11 -3.32 0.12
C SER A 282 -9.59 -3.93 -1.19
N PRO A 283 -10.01 -5.15 -1.57
CA PRO A 283 -9.56 -5.78 -2.81
C PRO A 283 -10.14 -5.13 -4.08
N THR A 284 -11.14 -4.24 -3.94
CA THR A 284 -11.80 -3.59 -5.08
C THR A 284 -11.82 -2.08 -4.93
N SER A 285 -11.87 -1.38 -6.07
CA SER A 285 -12.01 0.08 -6.13
C SER A 285 -13.41 0.58 -5.74
N GLY A 286 -14.41 -0.31 -5.61
CA GLY A 286 -15.78 0.03 -5.22
C GLY A 286 -16.03 0.06 -3.70
N SER A 287 -15.05 -0.35 -2.90
CA SER A 287 -15.12 -0.32 -1.44
C SER A 287 -13.88 0.34 -0.84
N SER A 288 -14.06 1.04 0.28
CA SER A 288 -12.94 1.58 1.06
C SER A 288 -12.56 0.59 2.17
N GLY A 289 -11.26 0.49 2.40
CA GLY A 289 -10.70 -0.14 3.60
C GLY A 289 -10.49 0.88 4.72
N PHE A 290 -9.67 0.53 5.71
CA PHE A 290 -9.29 1.45 6.79
C PHE A 290 -7.84 1.27 7.24
N LEU A 291 -7.30 2.33 7.86
CA LEU A 291 -6.13 2.33 8.73
C LEU A 291 -6.56 2.94 10.08
N THR A 292 -6.33 2.21 11.16
CA THR A 292 -6.62 2.64 12.53
C THR A 292 -5.31 2.68 13.31
N LEU A 293 -4.96 3.82 13.91
CA LEU A 293 -3.92 3.88 14.94
C LEU A 293 -4.60 3.63 16.28
N GLY A 294 -4.03 2.75 17.09
CA GLY A 294 -4.58 2.32 18.37
C GLY A 294 -5.33 1.01 18.39
N ALA A 295 -5.65 0.61 19.61
CA ALA A 295 -6.13 -0.72 19.92
C ALA A 295 -7.65 -0.82 19.73
N ALA A 296 -8.09 -1.09 18.51
CA ALA A 296 -9.39 -1.72 18.30
C ALA A 296 -9.18 -3.25 18.27
N THR A 297 -9.02 -3.88 19.43
CA THR A 297 -9.02 -5.36 19.50
C THR A 297 -10.47 -5.86 19.42
N SER A 298 -10.96 -6.09 18.20
CA SER A 298 -12.16 -6.90 18.04
C SER A 298 -11.87 -8.34 18.51
N GLY A 299 -12.85 -9.00 19.15
CA GLY A 299 -12.69 -10.32 19.76
C GLY A 299 -12.45 -11.49 18.78
N PHE A 300 -12.25 -11.22 17.49
CA PHE A 300 -12.13 -12.22 16.42
C PHE A 300 -10.70 -12.36 15.86
N ALA A 301 -9.70 -11.72 16.47
CA ALA A 301 -8.32 -11.76 15.98
C ALA A 301 -7.56 -13.02 16.46
N VAL A 302 -7.00 -13.78 15.53
CA VAL A 302 -5.95 -14.77 15.83
C VAL A 302 -4.63 -14.04 15.99
N LYS A 303 -3.91 -14.33 17.08
CA LYS A 303 -2.66 -13.66 17.43
C LYS A 303 -1.47 -14.58 17.19
N THR A 304 -0.37 -14.00 16.72
CA THR A 304 0.95 -14.63 16.67
C THR A 304 1.96 -13.66 17.27
N PRO A 305 3.04 -14.13 17.93
CA PRO A 305 4.07 -13.24 18.44
C PRO A 305 4.69 -12.41 17.31
N MET A 306 4.61 -11.08 17.44
CA MET A 306 5.34 -10.18 16.58
C MET A 306 6.82 -10.22 16.95
N LEU A 307 7.66 -10.57 15.98
CA LEU A 307 9.11 -10.55 16.09
C LEU A 307 9.61 -9.14 15.72
N ARG A 308 10.52 -8.61 16.53
CA ARG A 308 11.11 -7.28 16.35
C ARG A 308 12.64 -7.39 16.32
N SER A 309 13.26 -6.66 15.39
CA SER A 309 14.71 -6.60 15.24
C SER A 309 15.22 -5.24 15.67
N ARG A 310 16.23 -5.19 16.55
CA ARG A 310 16.89 -3.93 16.92
C ARG A 310 17.74 -3.35 15.81
N GLN A 311 18.29 -4.21 14.95
CA GLN A 311 19.04 -3.79 13.76
C GLN A 311 18.11 -3.27 12.67
N LEU A 312 16.89 -3.81 12.62
CA LEU A 312 15.85 -3.47 11.67
C LEU A 312 14.56 -3.05 12.38
N PRO A 313 14.58 -1.93 13.12
CA PRO A 313 13.40 -1.48 13.85
C PRO A 313 12.25 -1.14 12.92
N THR A 314 12.51 -0.85 11.65
CA THR A 314 11.51 -0.55 10.63
C THR A 314 10.49 -1.68 10.43
N PHE A 315 10.89 -2.95 10.41
CA PHE A 315 10.03 -4.02 9.90
C PHE A 315 9.32 -4.83 10.99
N TYR A 316 8.07 -5.21 10.73
CA TYR A 316 7.27 -6.09 11.59
C TYR A 316 7.37 -7.53 11.12
N PHE A 317 7.91 -8.43 11.96
CA PHE A 317 8.10 -9.83 11.60
C PHE A 317 7.11 -10.74 12.30
N VAL A 318 6.84 -11.87 11.66
CA VAL A 318 6.13 -13.03 12.20
C VAL A 318 6.95 -14.29 11.88
N GLN A 319 6.79 -15.32 12.71
CA GLN A 319 7.39 -16.62 12.42
C GLN A 319 6.46 -17.40 11.48
N LEU A 320 6.92 -17.66 10.25
CA LEU A 320 6.28 -18.64 9.38
C LEU A 320 6.84 -20.03 9.74
N GLU A 321 5.97 -20.98 10.08
CA GLU A 321 6.40 -22.33 10.48
C GLU A 321 6.25 -23.34 9.35
N ALA A 322 5.15 -23.25 8.62
CA ALA A 322 4.82 -24.16 7.53
C ALA A 322 3.85 -23.51 6.54
N ILE A 323 3.81 -24.06 5.33
CA ILE A 323 2.81 -23.73 4.31
C ILE A 323 2.02 -25.01 4.01
N ARG A 324 0.70 -24.89 3.88
CA ARG A 324 -0.21 -25.99 3.52
C ARG A 324 -0.98 -25.63 2.25
N VAL A 325 -1.18 -26.61 1.37
CA VAL A 325 -2.02 -26.50 0.17
C VAL A 325 -3.00 -27.66 0.18
N GLY A 326 -4.31 -27.39 0.13
CA GLY A 326 -5.35 -28.43 0.23
C GLY A 326 -5.24 -29.27 1.51
N GLY A 327 -4.91 -28.65 2.65
CA GLY A 327 -4.71 -29.33 3.93
C GLY A 327 -3.35 -30.06 4.10
N LYS A 328 -2.63 -30.31 3.01
CA LYS A 328 -1.32 -31.00 3.03
C LYS A 328 -0.18 -30.03 3.24
N GLN A 329 0.65 -30.31 4.25
CA GLN A 329 1.87 -29.53 4.51
C GLN A 329 2.92 -29.77 3.42
N LEU A 330 3.53 -28.68 2.96
CA LEU A 330 4.62 -28.73 1.99
C LEU A 330 5.91 -29.20 2.67
N ASN A 331 6.66 -30.06 2.00
CA ASN A 331 7.96 -30.53 2.48
C ASN A 331 9.04 -29.48 2.22
N ILE A 332 9.09 -28.45 3.07
CA ILE A 332 10.05 -27.34 3.01
C ILE A 332 10.87 -27.36 4.30
N PRO A 333 12.21 -27.33 4.23
CA PRO A 333 13.04 -27.28 5.43
C PRO A 333 12.71 -26.04 6.28
N THR A 334 12.48 -26.24 7.58
CA THR A 334 12.13 -25.14 8.52
C THR A 334 13.21 -24.06 8.61
N SER A 335 14.47 -24.43 8.34
CA SER A 335 15.60 -23.50 8.27
C SER A 335 15.41 -22.39 7.23
N VAL A 336 14.60 -22.61 6.20
CA VAL A 336 14.29 -21.59 5.17
C VAL A 336 13.43 -20.45 5.75
N PHE A 337 12.74 -20.68 6.87
CA PHE A 337 11.90 -19.69 7.55
C PHE A 337 12.57 -19.03 8.77
N SER A 338 13.82 -19.39 9.10
CA SER A 338 14.49 -18.98 10.34
C SER A 338 14.74 -17.47 10.43
N ALA A 339 14.84 -16.78 9.29
CA ALA A 339 14.98 -15.32 9.22
C ALA A 339 13.69 -14.57 9.60
N GLY A 340 12.55 -15.27 9.73
CA GLY A 340 11.23 -14.68 9.89
C GLY A 340 10.63 -14.20 8.55
N SER A 341 9.36 -13.80 8.62
CA SER A 341 8.61 -13.21 7.50
C SER A 341 8.10 -11.84 7.92
N PHE A 342 8.29 -10.81 7.11
CA PHE A 342 7.79 -9.47 7.44
C PHE A 342 6.50 -9.12 6.71
N MET A 343 5.74 -8.24 7.34
CA MET A 343 4.52 -7.65 6.82
C MET A 343 4.85 -6.29 6.19
N ASP A 344 4.70 -6.19 4.87
CA ASP A 344 5.04 -4.99 4.10
C ASP A 344 3.89 -4.55 3.19
N SER A 345 3.19 -3.48 3.55
CA SER A 345 2.14 -2.88 2.71
C SER A 345 2.70 -2.22 1.45
N GLY A 346 3.99 -1.87 1.43
CA GLY A 346 4.68 -1.32 0.27
C GLY A 346 5.15 -2.38 -0.72
N THR A 347 5.00 -3.67 -0.40
CA THR A 347 5.25 -4.80 -1.31
C THR A 347 3.90 -5.35 -1.79
N ILE A 348 3.66 -5.26 -3.10
CA ILE A 348 2.41 -5.58 -3.80
C ILE A 348 2.10 -7.09 -3.78
N ILE A 349 3.11 -7.95 -3.88
CA ILE A 349 2.92 -9.41 -3.90
C ILE A 349 3.77 -10.10 -2.83
N THR A 350 3.32 -11.25 -2.35
CA THR A 350 4.11 -12.06 -1.40
C THR A 350 5.40 -12.57 -2.05
N ARG A 351 6.55 -12.31 -1.41
CA ARG A 351 7.88 -12.66 -1.93
C ARG A 351 8.51 -13.80 -1.13
N LEU A 352 8.55 -14.98 -1.74
CA LEU A 352 9.07 -16.19 -1.13
C LEU A 352 10.51 -16.49 -1.60
N PRO A 353 11.36 -17.13 -0.77
CA PRO A 353 12.59 -17.74 -1.27
C PRO A 353 12.27 -18.76 -2.36
N TRP A 354 13.17 -18.96 -3.33
CA TRP A 354 12.91 -19.83 -4.48
C TRP A 354 12.48 -21.25 -4.07
N THR A 355 13.14 -21.82 -3.06
CA THR A 355 12.79 -23.14 -2.50
C THR A 355 11.34 -23.21 -2.02
N VAL A 356 10.85 -22.14 -1.38
CA VAL A 356 9.47 -22.05 -0.88
C VAL A 356 8.50 -21.82 -2.03
N TYR A 357 8.82 -20.88 -2.92
CA TYR A 357 8.00 -20.54 -4.08
C TYR A 357 7.79 -21.74 -5.01
N SER A 358 8.85 -22.47 -5.34
CA SER A 358 8.80 -23.63 -6.24
C SER A 358 7.94 -24.76 -5.67
N ALA A 359 8.06 -25.04 -4.36
CA ALA A 359 7.22 -26.02 -3.67
C ALA A 359 5.74 -25.60 -3.65
N LEU A 360 5.46 -24.35 -3.32
CA LEU A 360 4.09 -23.79 -3.31
C LEU A 360 3.47 -23.82 -4.71
N SER A 361 4.19 -23.33 -5.72
CA SER A 361 3.72 -23.27 -7.11
C SER A 361 3.40 -24.67 -7.64
N SER A 362 4.27 -25.65 -7.35
CA SER A 362 4.06 -27.05 -7.76
C SER A 362 2.82 -27.65 -7.11
N ALA A 363 2.68 -27.49 -5.79
CA ALA A 363 1.52 -28.01 -5.05
C ALA A 363 0.21 -27.34 -5.48
N PHE A 364 0.22 -26.03 -5.68
CA PHE A 364 -0.95 -25.29 -6.16
C PHE A 364 -1.38 -25.75 -7.55
N LYS A 365 -0.44 -25.89 -8.49
CA LYS A 365 -0.72 -26.42 -9.85
C LYS A 365 -1.25 -27.85 -9.82
N ALA A 366 -0.78 -28.69 -8.89
CA ALA A 366 -1.27 -30.05 -8.75
C ALA A 366 -2.71 -30.12 -8.24
N GLY A 367 -3.10 -29.20 -7.34
CA GLY A 367 -4.47 -29.13 -6.80
C GLY A 367 -5.49 -28.42 -7.68
N MET A 368 -5.07 -27.78 -8.77
CA MET A 368 -5.97 -27.20 -9.79
C MET A 368 -6.37 -28.21 -10.89
N LYS A 369 -5.82 -29.42 -10.85
CA LYS A 369 -6.26 -30.54 -11.69
C LYS A 369 -7.36 -31.29 -10.95
#